data_AF-A0A2J6RJL5-F1
#
_entry.id   AF-A0A2J6RJL5-F1
#
_cell.length_a   1.000
_cell.length_b   1.000
_cell.length_c   1.000
_cell.angle_alpha   90.00
_cell.angle_beta   90.00
_cell.angle_gamma   90.00
#
_symmetry.space_group_name_H-M   'P 1'
#
loop_
_entity.id
_entity.type
_entity.pdbx_description
1 polymer ?
#
loop_
_entity_poly.entity_id
_entity_poly.type
_entity_poly.pdbx_seq_one_letter_code
_entity_poly.pdbx_strand_id
1 'polypeptide(L)'
;MPEITCNRTNCGKIFADGEALLAHLRRDHPTNIQCYVCLATFGTNNKALIDHFEEKHPEINGDLKLPCTHPGCRKTAVNQWFLNQHLALDHGFRR
;
A
#
# COMPACT_ATOMS: atom_id res chain seq x y z
N MET A 1 -9.46 28.89 2.48
CA MET A 1 -8.51 27.87 2.98
C MET A 1 -9.17 26.53 2.74
N PRO A 2 -8.53 25.56 2.05
CA PRO A 2 -9.12 24.25 1.85
C PRO A 2 -9.15 23.49 3.18
N GLU A 3 -10.33 23.22 3.71
CA GLU A 3 -10.51 22.43 4.92
C GLU A 3 -10.54 20.94 4.53
N ILE A 4 -9.59 20.16 5.04
CA ILE A 4 -9.40 18.76 4.64
C ILE A 4 -9.99 17.86 5.73
N THR A 5 -11.12 17.22 5.42
CA THR A 5 -11.85 16.38 6.38
C THR A 5 -11.45 14.90 6.27
N CYS A 6 -11.28 14.24 7.42
CA CYS A 6 -11.02 12.80 7.48
C CYS A 6 -12.27 12.00 7.12
N ASN A 7 -12.21 11.26 6.00
CA ASN A 7 -13.31 10.43 5.49
C ASN A 7 -13.35 9.00 6.10
N ARG A 8 -12.76 8.81 7.29
CA ARG A 8 -12.80 7.52 8.00
C ARG A 8 -14.08 7.44 8.84
N THR A 9 -14.69 6.26 8.84
CA THR A 9 -15.93 5.98 9.56
C THR A 9 -15.79 6.39 11.03
N ASN A 10 -16.66 7.28 11.50
CA ASN A 10 -16.71 7.79 12.87
C ASN A 10 -15.54 8.71 13.32
N CYS A 11 -14.80 9.35 12.39
CA CYS A 11 -13.76 10.33 12.76
C CYS A 11 -14.20 11.80 12.62
N GLY A 12 -14.60 12.23 11.41
CA GLY A 12 -15.11 13.57 11.14
C GLY A 12 -14.15 14.75 11.42
N LYS A 13 -12.89 14.50 11.80
CA LYS A 13 -11.90 15.55 12.12
C LYS A 13 -11.52 16.35 10.87
N ILE A 14 -11.40 17.67 11.04
CA ILE A 14 -11.02 18.63 9.99
C ILE A 14 -9.58 19.10 10.24
N PHE A 15 -8.79 19.18 9.18
CA PHE A 15 -7.39 19.57 9.21
C PHE A 15 -7.12 20.73 8.24
N ALA A 16 -6.14 21.56 8.59
CA ALA A 16 -5.75 22.71 7.79
C ALA A 16 -5.02 22.33 6.49
N ASP A 17 -4.29 21.19 6.50
CA ASP A 17 -3.40 20.78 5.42
C ASP A 17 -3.29 19.26 5.28
N GLY A 18 -2.87 18.81 4.09
CA GLY A 18 -2.80 17.38 3.75
C GLY A 18 -1.79 16.61 4.60
N GLU A 19 -0.70 17.25 5.02
CA GLU A 19 0.29 16.64 5.90
C GLU A 19 -0.27 16.34 7.30
N ALA A 20 -1.09 17.25 7.83
CA ALA A 20 -1.77 17.07 9.12
C ALA A 20 -2.79 15.92 9.05
N LEU A 21 -3.56 15.84 7.95
CA LEU A 21 -4.45 14.71 7.70
C LEU A 21 -3.66 13.39 7.58
N LEU A 22 -2.54 13.36 6.86
CA LEU A 22 -1.72 12.16 6.68
C LEU A 22 -1.08 11.69 7.99
N ALA A 23 -0.63 12.61 8.84
CA ALA A 23 -0.13 12.28 10.18
C ALA A 23 -1.24 11.70 11.06
N HIS A 24 -2.43 12.31 11.01
CA HIS A 24 -3.63 11.80 11.69
C HIS A 24 -4.00 10.40 11.21
N LEU A 25 -4.09 10.17 9.90
CA LEU A 25 -4.39 8.85 9.34
C LEU A 25 -3.36 7.80 9.78
N ARG A 26 -2.07 8.14 9.85
CA ARG A 26 -1.05 7.18 10.32
C ARG A 26 -1.17 6.81 11.81
N ARG A 27 -1.61 7.75 12.66
CA ARG A 27 -1.72 7.54 14.11
C ARG A 27 -3.07 7.00 14.57
N ASP A 28 -4.15 7.62 14.14
CA ASP A 28 -5.52 7.34 14.58
C ASP A 28 -6.22 6.29 13.70
N HIS A 29 -5.83 6.21 12.42
CA HIS A 29 -6.44 5.29 11.45
C HIS A 29 -5.39 4.51 10.67
N PRO A 30 -4.45 3.83 11.37
CA PRO A 30 -3.40 3.09 10.70
C PRO A 30 -4.06 2.17 9.67
N THR A 31 -3.76 2.41 8.40
CA THR A 31 -4.23 1.54 7.32
C THR A 31 -3.51 0.23 7.51
N ASN A 32 -4.14 -0.66 8.26
CA ASN A 32 -3.59 -1.97 8.51
C ASN A 32 -3.56 -2.72 7.18
N ILE A 33 -2.41 -3.31 6.92
CA ILE A 33 -2.18 -4.07 5.70
C ILE A 33 -2.52 -5.51 6.05
N GLN A 34 -3.51 -6.07 5.37
CA GLN A 34 -4.02 -7.40 5.70
C GLN A 34 -3.50 -8.43 4.71
N CYS A 35 -3.03 -9.57 5.22
CA CYS A 35 -2.71 -10.72 4.39
C CYS A 35 -4.00 -11.28 3.77
N TYR A 36 -4.06 -11.45 2.45
CA TYR A 36 -5.27 -11.98 1.80
C TYR A 36 -5.41 -13.51 1.95
N VAL A 37 -4.35 -14.20 2.39
CA VAL A 37 -4.33 -15.67 2.53
C VAL A 37 -4.89 -16.08 3.88
N CYS A 38 -4.40 -15.47 4.96
CA CYS A 38 -4.82 -15.80 6.33
C CYS A 38 -5.58 -14.68 7.05
N LEU A 39 -5.81 -13.55 6.38
CA LEU A 39 -6.48 -12.37 6.93
C LEU A 39 -5.78 -11.76 8.16
N ALA A 40 -4.51 -12.10 8.38
CA ALA A 40 -3.71 -11.52 9.44
C ALA A 40 -3.47 -10.02 9.18
N THR A 41 -3.65 -9.23 10.23
CA THR A 41 -3.63 -7.78 10.18
C THR A 41 -2.25 -7.28 10.61
N PHE A 42 -1.54 -6.62 9.70
CA PHE A 42 -0.24 -6.01 9.95
C PHE A 42 -0.39 -4.48 10.01
N GLY A 43 0.56 -3.82 10.66
CA GLY A 43 0.58 -2.36 10.69
C GLY A 43 0.74 -1.74 9.28
N THR A 44 0.91 -0.43 9.24
CA THR A 44 1.08 0.34 7.98
C THR A 44 2.39 0.06 7.24
N ASN A 45 3.25 -0.83 7.75
CA ASN A 45 4.54 -1.14 7.16
C ASN A 45 4.49 -2.46 6.37
N ASN A 46 4.72 -2.39 5.06
CA ASN A 46 4.76 -3.55 4.17
C ASN A 46 5.81 -4.59 4.57
N LYS A 47 6.88 -4.20 5.26
CA LYS A 47 7.95 -5.14 5.67
C LYS A 47 7.42 -6.28 6.55
N ALA A 48 6.53 -5.98 7.48
CA ALA A 48 5.95 -6.98 8.38
C ALA A 48 5.03 -7.96 7.64
N LEU A 49 4.30 -7.47 6.62
CA LEU A 49 3.49 -8.31 5.75
C LEU A 49 4.39 -9.23 4.90
N ILE A 50 5.44 -8.69 4.30
CA ILE A 50 6.36 -9.46 3.44
C ILE A 50 7.02 -10.59 4.25
N ASP A 51 7.60 -10.26 5.42
CA ASP A 51 8.22 -11.23 6.31
C ASP A 51 7.23 -12.33 6.73
N HIS A 52 6.00 -11.95 7.07
CA HIS A 52 4.91 -12.90 7.32
C HIS A 52 4.62 -13.80 6.12
N PHE A 53 4.58 -13.27 4.89
CA PHE A 53 4.38 -14.09 3.70
C PHE A 53 5.54 -15.07 3.49
N GLU A 54 6.78 -14.65 3.72
CA GLU A 54 7.95 -15.52 3.61
C GLU A 54 7.94 -16.66 4.63
N GLU A 55 7.56 -16.36 5.88
CA GLU A 55 7.55 -17.36 6.95
C GLU A 55 6.30 -18.26 6.97
N LYS A 56 5.12 -17.69 6.71
CA LYS A 56 3.82 -18.36 6.89
C LYS A 56 3.16 -18.78 5.58
N HIS A 57 3.57 -18.18 4.46
CA HIS A 57 3.04 -18.49 3.14
C HIS A 57 4.17 -18.72 2.11
N PRO A 58 5.18 -19.56 2.42
CA PRO A 58 6.33 -19.80 1.53
C PRO A 58 5.90 -20.42 0.19
N GLU A 59 4.77 -21.13 0.16
CA GLU A 59 4.14 -21.67 -1.05
C GLU A 59 3.56 -20.59 -1.99
N ILE A 60 3.26 -19.40 -1.46
CA ILE A 60 2.72 -18.26 -2.21
C ILE A 60 3.84 -17.31 -2.68
N ASN A 61 5.02 -17.35 -2.03
CA ASN A 61 6.16 -16.48 -2.36
C ASN A 61 6.68 -16.68 -3.81
N GLY A 62 6.40 -17.84 -4.43
CA GLY A 62 6.67 -18.06 -5.86
C GLY A 62 5.78 -17.24 -6.81
N ASP A 63 4.62 -16.79 -6.36
CA ASP A 63 3.59 -16.13 -7.17
C ASP A 63 3.19 -14.73 -6.68
N LEU A 64 3.85 -14.20 -5.64
CA LEU A 64 3.64 -12.83 -5.16
C LEU A 64 4.26 -11.80 -6.13
N LYS A 65 3.72 -11.76 -7.35
CA LYS A 65 4.10 -10.78 -8.35
C LYS A 65 3.19 -9.57 -8.19
N LEU A 66 3.75 -8.45 -7.76
CA LEU A 66 3.06 -7.18 -7.65
C LEU A 66 2.47 -6.79 -9.02
N PRO A 67 1.14 -6.66 -9.13
CA PRO A 67 0.52 -6.29 -10.38
C PRO A 67 0.82 -4.83 -10.73
N CYS A 68 1.00 -4.54 -12.02
CA CYS A 68 1.12 -3.18 -12.49
C CYS A 68 -0.19 -2.41 -12.29
N THR A 69 -0.08 -1.18 -11.80
CA THR A 69 -1.21 -0.28 -11.55
C THR A 69 -1.61 0.56 -12.76
N HIS A 70 -0.91 0.43 -13.92
CA HIS A 70 -1.28 1.15 -15.14
C HIS A 70 -2.51 0.57 -15.83
N PRO A 71 -3.47 1.41 -16.24
CA PRO A 71 -4.64 0.97 -16.99
C PRO A 71 -4.22 0.37 -18.33
N GLY A 72 -4.55 -0.91 -18.54
CA GLY A 72 -4.21 -1.67 -19.75
C GLY A 72 -2.92 -2.51 -19.64
N CYS A 73 -2.17 -2.42 -18.54
CA CYS A 73 -1.01 -3.28 -18.30
C CYS A 73 -1.37 -4.47 -17.41
N ARG A 74 -1.05 -5.70 -17.86
CA ARG A 74 -1.27 -6.94 -17.10
C ARG A 74 0.03 -7.62 -16.64
N LYS A 75 1.14 -6.88 -16.65
CA LYS A 75 2.44 -7.36 -16.18
C LYS A 75 2.48 -7.37 -14.65
N THR A 76 3.21 -8.33 -14.11
CA THR A 76 3.35 -8.55 -12.67
C THR A 76 4.83 -8.71 -12.33
N ALA A 77 5.33 -7.99 -11.32
CA ALA A 77 6.75 -7.93 -10.97
C ALA A 77 7.04 -8.61 -9.63
N VAL A 78 8.17 -9.30 -9.52
CA VAL A 78 8.52 -10.12 -8.33
C VAL A 78 8.72 -9.27 -7.07
N ASN A 79 9.05 -7.99 -7.20
CA ASN A 79 9.18 -7.07 -6.08
C ASN A 79 8.91 -5.62 -6.48
N GLN A 80 8.85 -4.73 -5.48
CA GLN A 80 8.50 -3.32 -5.68
C GLN A 80 9.56 -2.55 -6.47
N TRP A 81 10.83 -2.96 -6.40
CA TRP A 81 11.90 -2.35 -7.20
C TRP A 81 11.71 -2.66 -8.69
N PHE A 82 11.47 -3.92 -9.06
CA PHE A 82 11.15 -4.32 -10.42
C PHE A 82 9.85 -3.70 -10.92
N LEU A 83 8.85 -3.56 -10.04
CA LEU A 83 7.62 -2.86 -10.41
C LEU A 83 7.89 -1.38 -10.72
N ASN A 84 8.59 -0.67 -9.84
CA ASN A 84 8.94 0.73 -10.07
C ASN A 84 9.78 0.92 -11.33
N GLN A 85 10.71 0.01 -11.61
CA GLN A 85 11.50 0.03 -12.84
C GLN A 85 10.60 -0.18 -14.08
N HIS A 86 9.68 -1.14 -14.03
CA HIS A 86 8.70 -1.38 -15.08
C HIS A 86 7.82 -0.13 -15.32
N LEU A 87 7.28 0.46 -14.26
CA LEU A 87 6.49 1.69 -14.34
C LEU A 87 7.30 2.85 -14.96
N ALA A 88 8.57 3.00 -14.60
CA ALA A 88 9.44 4.05 -15.10
C ALA A 88 9.85 3.85 -16.57
N LEU A 89 10.10 2.62 -17.00
CA LEU A 89 10.59 2.31 -18.36
C LEU A 89 9.46 2.06 -19.37
N ASP A 90 8.44 1.31 -18.99
CA ASP A 90 7.35 0.86 -19.88
C ASP A 90 6.21 1.88 -19.91
N HIS A 91 6.03 2.65 -18.83
CA HIS A 91 4.92 3.61 -18.70
C HIS A 91 5.37 5.05 -18.41
N GLY A 92 6.68 5.31 -18.33
CA GLY A 92 7.21 6.65 -18.12
C GLY A 92 6.76 7.31 -16.81
N PHE A 93 6.38 6.51 -15.80
CA PHE A 93 5.92 7.03 -14.51
C PHE A 93 7.11 7.61 -13.74
N ARG A 94 7.46 8.86 -14.04
CA ARG A 94 8.41 9.67 -13.30
C ARG A 94 7.63 10.45 -12.25
N ARG A 95 7.95 10.20 -10.99
CA ARG A 95 7.48 10.98 -9.85
C ARG A 95 8.04 12.40 -9.91
#